data_AF-A0A956BWN7-F1
#
_entry.id   AF-A0A956BWN7-F1
#
_cell.length_a   1.000
_cell.length_b   1.000
_cell.length_c   1.000
_cell.angle_alpha   90.00
_cell.angle_beta   90.00
_cell.angle_gamma   90.00
#
_symmetry.space_group_name_H-M   'P 1'
#
loop_
_entity.id
_entity.type
_entity.pdbx_description
1 polymer ?
#
loop_
_entity_poly.entity_id
_entity_poly.type
_entity_poly.pdbx_seq_one_letter_code
_entity_poly.pdbx_strand_id
1 'polypeptide(L)'
;LFGGLTDGNDLRLDADESDWAGIRAFHQLYMPVNAALAGAVAAIRALEPAVEVIAPQHGRVIRGALVAQFLDRMARLPVGLDIMDEASDPSSLQAWNAVAQRVLEVARGFLGPQAEAKLAEDGDLADTLRFDGGRVSIESLGKWTVERLVERLCVNEPSEIVGPIMVEATVAATEYDLPTPHLDIEGAFAGETPTSLAVG
;
A
#
# COMPACT_ATOMS: atom_id res chain seq x y z
N LEU A 1 -5.63 -9.79 -18.91
CA LEU A 1 -4.43 -10.40 -18.30
C LEU A 1 -3.21 -9.92 -19.10
N PHE A 2 -2.05 -9.70 -18.46
CA PHE A 2 -0.81 -9.15 -19.05
C PHE A 2 -0.83 -7.66 -19.45
N GLY A 3 -1.80 -6.87 -18.98
CA GLY A 3 -1.71 -5.41 -19.05
C GLY A 3 -0.49 -4.89 -18.30
N GLY A 4 0.23 -3.92 -18.88
CA GLY A 4 1.41 -3.33 -18.25
C GLY A 4 1.47 -1.82 -18.40
N LEU A 5 2.11 -1.16 -17.43
CA LEU A 5 2.45 0.25 -17.50
C LEU A 5 3.69 0.43 -18.40
N THR A 6 3.63 1.37 -19.33
CA THR A 6 4.72 1.71 -20.25
C THR A 6 5.00 3.21 -20.22
N ASP A 7 6.25 3.61 -20.48
CA ASP A 7 6.58 5.02 -20.73
C ASP A 7 5.88 5.51 -22.01
N GLY A 8 5.22 6.67 -21.93
CA GLY A 8 4.50 7.28 -23.04
C GLY A 8 5.39 7.65 -24.23
N ASN A 9 6.70 7.75 -24.05
CA ASN A 9 7.66 8.04 -25.12
C ASN A 9 8.25 6.79 -25.80
N ASP A 10 7.99 5.57 -25.29
CA ASP A 10 8.57 4.33 -25.84
C ASP A 10 7.59 3.62 -26.78
N LEU A 11 7.88 3.70 -28.09
CA LEU A 11 7.02 3.28 -29.20
C LEU A 11 7.19 1.80 -29.64
N ARG A 12 7.96 0.97 -28.93
CA ARG A 12 8.13 -0.45 -29.30
C ARG A 12 6.79 -1.20 -29.38
N LEU A 13 6.62 -2.10 -30.35
CA LEU A 13 5.40 -2.92 -30.41
C LEU A 13 5.52 -4.17 -29.55
N ASP A 14 6.68 -4.83 -29.64
CA ASP A 14 6.93 -6.10 -28.98
C ASP A 14 7.59 -5.90 -27.62
N ALA A 15 7.18 -6.72 -26.66
CA ALA A 15 7.73 -6.74 -25.32
C ALA A 15 9.12 -7.37 -25.30
N ASP A 16 9.96 -6.87 -24.41
CA ASP A 16 11.14 -7.56 -23.93
C ASP A 16 11.04 -7.81 -22.42
N GLU A 17 12.12 -8.32 -21.85
CA GLU A 17 12.20 -8.68 -20.44
C GLU A 17 11.97 -7.48 -19.50
N SER A 18 12.34 -6.26 -19.91
CA SER A 18 12.19 -5.05 -19.09
C SER A 18 10.73 -4.67 -18.86
N ASP A 19 9.83 -5.06 -19.78
CA ASP A 19 8.40 -4.76 -19.70
C ASP A 19 7.70 -5.54 -18.56
N TRP A 20 8.35 -6.57 -18.00
CA TRP A 20 7.83 -7.32 -16.85
C TRP A 20 7.54 -6.43 -15.64
N ALA A 21 8.37 -5.41 -15.38
CA ALA A 21 8.19 -4.52 -14.23
C ALA A 21 6.85 -3.78 -14.28
N GLY A 22 6.49 -3.25 -15.44
CA GLY A 22 5.21 -2.57 -15.66
C GLY A 22 4.02 -3.51 -15.62
N ILE A 23 4.17 -4.73 -16.15
CA ILE A 23 3.14 -5.78 -16.08
C ILE A 23 2.90 -6.20 -14.63
N ARG A 24 3.96 -6.45 -13.86
CA ARG A 24 3.89 -6.77 -12.44
C ARG A 24 3.15 -5.69 -11.68
N ALA A 25 3.59 -4.43 -11.79
CA ALA A 25 3.00 -3.32 -11.05
C ALA A 25 1.49 -3.18 -11.34
N PHE A 26 1.10 -3.25 -12.61
CA PHE A 26 -0.31 -3.20 -13.00
C PHE A 26 -1.13 -4.32 -12.34
N HIS A 27 -0.66 -5.56 -12.36
CA HIS A 27 -1.43 -6.67 -11.78
C HIS A 27 -1.47 -6.62 -10.26
N GLN A 28 -0.40 -6.16 -9.60
CA GLN A 28 -0.40 -5.99 -8.15
C GLN A 28 -1.39 -4.91 -7.68
N LEU A 29 -1.63 -3.88 -8.50
CA LEU A 29 -2.60 -2.82 -8.21
C LEU A 29 -4.05 -3.26 -8.45
N TYR A 30 -4.31 -4.05 -9.50
CA TYR A 30 -5.68 -4.29 -9.97
C TYR A 30 -6.19 -5.72 -9.76
N MET A 31 -5.33 -6.69 -9.46
CA MET A 31 -5.76 -8.09 -9.31
C MET A 31 -5.95 -8.44 -7.83
N PRO A 32 -7.12 -8.97 -7.44
CA PRO A 32 -7.47 -9.12 -6.04
C PRO A 32 -6.81 -10.32 -5.34
N VAL A 33 -6.52 -11.40 -6.07
CA VAL A 33 -5.92 -12.64 -5.53
C VAL A 33 -5.11 -13.39 -6.60
N ASN A 34 -4.00 -14.01 -6.20
CA ASN A 34 -3.13 -14.82 -7.06
C ASN A 34 -3.85 -16.06 -7.59
N ALA A 35 -4.73 -16.68 -6.79
CA ALA A 35 -5.48 -17.86 -7.22
C ALA A 35 -6.25 -17.64 -8.54
N ALA A 36 -6.78 -16.42 -8.74
CA ALA A 36 -7.44 -16.05 -10.00
C ALA A 36 -6.44 -15.96 -11.17
N LEU A 37 -5.24 -15.39 -10.94
CA LEU A 37 -4.17 -15.34 -11.93
C LEU A 37 -3.68 -16.74 -12.29
N ALA A 38 -3.41 -17.58 -11.29
CA ALA A 38 -2.97 -18.96 -11.50
C ALA A 38 -4.01 -19.77 -12.29
N GLY A 39 -5.29 -19.64 -11.96
CA GLY A 39 -6.39 -20.28 -12.71
C GLY A 39 -6.45 -19.80 -14.17
N ALA A 40 -6.33 -18.49 -14.41
CA ALA A 40 -6.32 -17.94 -15.76
C ALA A 40 -5.10 -18.41 -16.57
N VAL A 41 -3.92 -18.47 -15.96
CA VAL A 41 -2.71 -19.01 -16.62
C VAL A 41 -2.88 -20.50 -16.94
N ALA A 42 -3.46 -21.29 -16.03
CA ALA A 42 -3.74 -22.70 -16.28
C ALA A 42 -4.70 -22.90 -17.46
N ALA A 43 -5.75 -22.09 -17.55
CA ALA A 43 -6.68 -22.11 -18.67
C ALA A 43 -5.99 -21.75 -20.00
N ILE A 44 -5.12 -20.74 -20.01
CA ILE A 44 -4.33 -20.36 -21.20
C ILE A 44 -3.41 -21.51 -21.64
N ARG A 45 -2.76 -22.19 -20.70
CA ARG A 45 -1.85 -23.33 -20.99
C ARG A 45 -2.57 -24.55 -21.53
N ALA A 46 -3.86 -24.70 -21.26
CA ALA A 46 -4.67 -25.82 -21.74
C ALA A 46 -5.17 -25.62 -23.19
N LEU A 47 -4.94 -24.45 -23.80
CA LEU A 47 -5.35 -24.18 -25.17
C LEU A 47 -4.49 -24.98 -26.17
N GLU A 48 -5.15 -25.53 -27.19
CA GLU A 48 -4.52 -26.18 -28.33
C GLU A 48 -4.96 -25.49 -29.65
N PRO A 49 -4.02 -25.02 -30.49
CA PRO A 49 -2.57 -25.05 -30.29
C PRO A 49 -2.11 -24.14 -29.15
N ALA A 50 -0.91 -24.40 -28.64
CA ALA A 50 -0.30 -23.61 -27.58
C ALA A 50 -0.24 -22.12 -27.98
N VAL A 51 -0.47 -21.24 -27.01
CA VAL A 51 -0.46 -19.79 -27.26
C VAL A 51 0.96 -19.31 -27.58
N GLU A 52 1.13 -18.71 -28.76
CA GLU A 52 2.41 -18.16 -29.22
C GLU A 52 2.51 -16.63 -29.06
N VAL A 53 1.38 -15.96 -28.86
CA VAL A 53 1.27 -14.50 -28.78
C VAL A 53 0.22 -14.11 -27.74
N ILE A 54 0.58 -13.15 -26.87
CA ILE A 54 -0.35 -12.49 -25.96
C ILE A 54 -0.35 -10.99 -26.30
N ALA A 55 -1.50 -10.48 -26.73
CA ALA A 55 -1.69 -9.07 -27.05
C ALA A 55 -2.58 -8.41 -25.97
N PRO A 56 -2.00 -7.76 -24.95
CA PRO A 56 -2.77 -7.10 -23.91
C PRO A 56 -3.41 -5.80 -24.41
N GLN A 57 -4.45 -5.33 -23.71
CA GLN A 57 -5.11 -4.05 -24.01
C GLN A 57 -4.20 -2.83 -23.71
N HIS A 58 -3.33 -2.96 -22.71
CA HIS A 58 -2.34 -1.96 -22.33
C HIS A 58 -0.96 -2.60 -22.27
N GLY A 59 0.06 -1.91 -22.77
CA GLY A 59 1.43 -2.42 -22.85
C GLY A 59 1.77 -3.01 -24.22
N ARG A 60 2.82 -3.84 -24.26
CA ARG A 60 3.40 -4.38 -25.50
C ARG A 60 2.98 -5.82 -25.77
N VAL A 61 3.08 -6.24 -27.02
CA VAL A 61 2.75 -7.60 -27.46
C VAL A 61 3.84 -8.58 -27.02
N ILE A 62 3.45 -9.66 -26.34
CA ILE A 62 4.37 -10.69 -25.85
C ILE A 62 4.39 -11.85 -26.84
N ARG A 63 5.58 -12.28 -27.28
CA ARG A 63 5.76 -13.32 -28.30
C ARG A 63 6.89 -14.28 -27.95
N GLY A 64 6.88 -15.46 -28.58
CA GLY A 64 7.98 -16.42 -28.52
C GLY A 64 8.27 -16.89 -27.09
N ALA A 65 9.55 -16.98 -26.73
CA ALA A 65 9.96 -17.51 -25.43
C ALA A 65 9.45 -16.68 -24.23
N LEU A 66 9.11 -15.41 -24.43
CA LEU A 66 8.57 -14.56 -23.35
C LEU A 66 7.16 -14.95 -22.94
N VAL A 67 6.37 -15.57 -23.83
CA VAL A 67 5.01 -16.01 -23.47
C VAL A 67 5.07 -17.03 -22.33
N ALA A 68 5.89 -18.07 -22.47
CA ALA A 68 6.06 -19.08 -21.44
C ALA A 68 6.61 -18.48 -20.14
N GLN A 69 7.64 -17.63 -20.23
CA GLN A 69 8.28 -17.00 -19.08
C GLN A 69 7.32 -16.09 -18.31
N PHE A 70 6.53 -15.26 -18.99
CA PHE A 70 5.61 -14.35 -18.33
C PHE A 70 4.39 -15.09 -17.78
N LEU A 71 3.91 -16.15 -18.44
CA LEU A 71 2.91 -17.05 -17.85
C LEU A 71 3.41 -17.68 -16.55
N ASP A 72 4.66 -18.15 -16.52
CA ASP A 72 5.28 -18.71 -15.32
C ASP A 72 5.35 -17.73 -14.16
N ARG A 73 5.73 -16.48 -14.43
CA ARG A 73 5.81 -15.45 -13.41
C ARG A 73 4.44 -14.97 -12.96
N MET A 74 3.49 -14.80 -13.89
CA MET A 74 2.13 -14.37 -13.60
C MET A 74 1.40 -15.37 -12.69
N ALA A 75 1.59 -16.66 -12.90
CA ALA A 75 0.99 -17.70 -12.05
C ALA A 75 1.47 -17.65 -10.60
N ARG A 76 2.66 -17.11 -10.34
CA ARG A 76 3.29 -17.03 -9.01
C ARG A 76 3.31 -15.61 -8.44
N LEU A 77 2.72 -14.64 -9.15
CA LEU A 77 2.80 -13.24 -8.77
C LEU A 77 1.89 -12.96 -7.56
N PRO A 78 2.43 -12.55 -6.39
CA PRO A 78 1.60 -12.10 -5.29
C PRO A 78 0.87 -10.83 -5.70
N VAL A 79 -0.46 -10.80 -5.54
CA VAL A 79 -1.34 -9.67 -5.87
C VAL A 79 -2.42 -9.53 -4.80
N GLY A 80 -2.99 -8.35 -4.63
CA GLY A 80 -4.12 -8.12 -3.72
C GLY A 80 -3.93 -8.75 -2.33
N LEU A 81 -4.81 -9.69 -1.94
CA LEU A 81 -4.79 -10.32 -0.62
C LEU A 81 -3.49 -11.07 -0.30
N ASP A 82 -2.77 -11.61 -1.29
CA ASP A 82 -1.50 -12.31 -1.03
C ASP A 82 -0.37 -11.33 -0.65
N ILE A 83 -0.46 -10.08 -1.10
CA ILE A 83 0.45 -8.99 -0.66
C ILE A 83 0.05 -8.52 0.75
N MET A 84 -1.24 -8.57 1.08
CA MET A 84 -1.75 -8.25 2.42
C MET A 84 -1.36 -9.33 3.44
N ASP A 85 -1.14 -10.58 3.02
CA ASP A 85 -0.63 -11.66 3.87
C ASP A 85 0.87 -11.54 4.20
N GLU A 86 1.72 -10.92 3.34
CA GLU A 86 3.09 -10.52 3.72
C GLU A 86 3.09 -9.43 4.81
N ALA A 87 2.02 -8.63 4.90
CA ALA A 87 1.77 -7.71 6.02
C ALA A 87 1.18 -8.41 7.27
N SER A 88 0.97 -9.72 7.21
CA SER A 88 0.43 -10.57 8.30
C SER A 88 1.44 -11.59 8.84
N ASP A 89 2.70 -11.56 8.39
CA ASP A 89 3.80 -12.27 9.06
C ASP A 89 3.83 -11.86 10.56
N PRO A 90 3.86 -12.80 11.53
CA PRO A 90 3.85 -12.45 12.95
C PRO A 90 4.93 -11.45 13.37
N SER A 91 6.10 -11.48 12.72
CA SER A 91 7.17 -10.51 12.99
C SER A 91 6.87 -9.13 12.40
N SER A 92 6.32 -9.08 11.18
CA SER A 92 5.81 -7.87 10.53
C SER A 92 4.67 -7.23 11.32
N LEU A 93 3.69 -8.01 11.77
CA LEU A 93 2.60 -7.50 12.63
C LEU A 93 3.15 -6.98 13.95
N GLN A 94 4.11 -7.65 14.58
CA GLN A 94 4.74 -7.16 15.81
C GLN A 94 5.43 -5.80 15.59
N ALA A 95 6.11 -5.63 14.45
CA ALA A 95 6.69 -4.36 14.07
C ALA A 95 5.62 -3.28 13.83
N TRP A 96 4.54 -3.58 13.10
CA TRP A 96 3.43 -2.65 12.90
C TRP A 96 2.73 -2.27 14.20
N ASN A 97 2.57 -3.22 15.12
CA ASN A 97 2.07 -2.98 16.48
C ASN A 97 2.95 -1.97 17.22
N ALA A 98 4.28 -2.10 17.11
CA ALA A 98 5.21 -1.16 17.72
C ALA A 98 5.12 0.24 17.10
N VAL A 99 4.94 0.34 15.77
CA VAL A 99 4.67 1.61 15.09
C VAL A 99 3.38 2.25 15.59
N ALA A 100 2.27 1.50 15.58
CA ALA A 100 0.96 2.00 16.02
C ALA A 100 0.98 2.49 17.46
N GLN A 101 1.66 1.77 18.35
CA GLN A 101 1.81 2.14 19.74
C GLN A 101 2.55 3.48 19.89
N ARG A 102 3.65 3.68 19.14
CA ARG A 102 4.42 4.94 19.16
C ARG A 102 3.63 6.12 18.63
N VAL A 103 2.91 5.92 17.52
CA VAL A 103 2.04 6.96 16.95
C VAL A 103 0.95 7.36 17.95
N LEU A 104 0.32 6.39 18.61
CA LEU A 104 -0.69 6.67 19.61
C LEU A 104 -0.11 7.39 20.84
N GLU A 105 1.09 7.05 21.28
CA GLU A 105 1.77 7.73 22.39
C GLU A 105 2.05 9.20 22.07
N VAL A 106 2.54 9.50 20.87
CA VAL A 106 2.71 10.88 20.40
C VAL A 106 1.37 11.60 20.36
N ALA A 107 0.35 11.00 19.73
CA ALA A 107 -0.97 11.60 19.62
C ALA A 107 -1.62 11.88 20.98
N ARG A 108 -1.47 10.98 21.96
CA ARG A 108 -1.92 11.20 23.34
C ARG A 108 -1.24 12.39 24.01
N GLY A 109 0.03 12.65 23.68
CA GLY A 109 0.76 13.82 24.18
C GLY A 109 0.09 15.15 23.80
N PHE A 110 -0.59 15.20 22.65
CA PHE A 110 -1.27 16.39 22.14
C PHE A 110 -2.78 16.38 22.39
N LEU A 111 -3.45 15.26 22.12
CA LEU A 111 -4.91 15.11 22.13
C LEU A 111 -5.46 14.54 23.44
N GLY A 112 -4.60 14.03 24.32
CA GLY A 112 -5.02 13.36 25.55
C GLY A 112 -5.99 12.20 25.28
N PRO A 113 -7.07 12.05 26.07
CA PRO A 113 -8.06 10.99 25.88
C PRO A 113 -8.79 11.03 24.53
N GLN A 114 -8.78 12.17 23.82
CA GLN A 114 -9.47 12.29 22.53
C GLN A 114 -8.81 11.46 21.43
N ALA A 115 -7.51 11.15 21.55
CA ALA A 115 -6.82 10.28 20.60
C ALA A 115 -7.54 8.92 20.47
N GLU A 116 -7.87 8.29 21.60
CA GLU A 116 -8.56 6.99 21.61
C GLU A 116 -10.00 7.11 21.16
N ALA A 117 -10.70 8.19 21.53
CA ALA A 117 -12.07 8.43 21.10
C ALA A 117 -12.18 8.53 19.57
N LYS A 118 -11.26 9.28 18.93
CA LYS A 118 -11.23 9.43 17.46
C LYS A 118 -11.00 8.12 16.72
N LEU A 119 -10.23 7.21 17.32
CA LEU A 119 -9.96 5.88 16.76
C LEU A 119 -11.13 4.92 17.00
N ALA A 120 -11.75 4.96 18.18
CA ALA A 120 -12.90 4.12 18.51
C ALA A 120 -14.17 4.45 17.70
N GLU A 121 -14.28 5.69 17.20
CA GLU A 121 -15.35 6.12 16.31
C GLU A 121 -15.18 5.63 14.85
N ASP A 122 -14.01 5.11 14.48
CA ASP A 122 -13.77 4.60 13.13
C ASP A 122 -14.11 3.11 13.04
N GLY A 123 -15.18 2.81 12.30
CA GLY A 123 -15.67 1.44 12.13
C GLY A 123 -14.72 0.53 11.34
N ASP A 124 -13.90 1.08 10.43
CA ASP A 124 -12.97 0.28 9.64
C ASP A 124 -11.75 -0.11 10.48
N LEU A 125 -11.30 0.75 11.40
CA LEU A 125 -10.27 0.41 12.39
C LEU A 125 -10.74 -0.62 13.40
N ALA A 126 -12.03 -0.65 13.73
CA ALA A 126 -12.57 -1.61 14.69
C ALA A 126 -12.43 -3.07 14.21
N ASP A 127 -12.22 -3.33 12.92
CA ASP A 127 -12.02 -4.69 12.40
C ASP A 127 -10.56 -5.16 12.47
N THR A 128 -9.60 -4.22 12.53
CA THR A 128 -8.16 -4.53 12.46
C THR A 128 -7.37 -4.15 13.71
N LEU A 129 -7.94 -3.33 14.60
CA LEU A 129 -7.31 -2.77 15.79
C LEU A 129 -8.10 -3.15 17.06
N ARG A 130 -7.39 -3.50 18.13
CA ARG A 130 -7.96 -3.64 19.48
C ARG A 130 -7.32 -2.66 20.44
N PHE A 131 -8.09 -2.29 21.46
CA PHE A 131 -7.62 -1.49 22.58
C PHE A 131 -7.67 -2.34 23.85
N ASP A 132 -6.54 -2.45 24.54
CA ASP A 132 -6.45 -3.09 25.85
C ASP A 132 -5.62 -2.23 26.81
N GLY A 133 -6.26 -1.70 27.85
CA GLY A 133 -5.56 -0.97 28.93
C GLY A 133 -4.69 0.21 28.47
N GLY A 134 -5.09 0.91 27.40
CA GLY A 134 -4.29 1.99 26.81
C GLY A 134 -3.18 1.52 25.86
N ARG A 135 -3.19 0.26 25.42
CA ARG A 135 -2.35 -0.24 24.35
C ARG A 135 -3.20 -0.54 23.13
N VAL A 136 -2.62 -0.33 21.95
CA VAL A 136 -3.23 -0.77 20.70
C VAL A 136 -2.60 -2.07 20.26
N SER A 137 -3.42 -2.99 19.77
CA SER A 137 -2.93 -4.16 19.05
C SER A 137 -3.57 -4.28 17.66
N ILE A 138 -2.74 -4.29 16.62
CA ILE A 138 -3.15 -4.60 15.26
C ILE A 138 -3.25 -6.12 15.11
N GLU A 139 -4.45 -6.60 14.78
CA GLU A 139 -4.74 -8.03 14.54
C GLU A 139 -4.53 -8.42 13.08
N SER A 140 -4.65 -7.47 12.15
CA SER A 140 -4.46 -7.70 10.71
C SER A 140 -4.15 -6.40 9.96
N LEU A 141 -3.65 -6.52 8.72
CA LEU A 141 -3.47 -5.39 7.79
C LEU A 141 -2.55 -4.28 8.32
N GLY A 142 -1.40 -4.65 8.88
CA GLY A 142 -0.47 -3.75 9.60
C GLY A 142 -0.29 -2.35 9.01
N LYS A 143 0.20 -2.27 7.77
CA LYS A 143 0.45 -1.00 7.08
C LYS A 143 -0.83 -0.15 6.96
N TRP A 144 -1.89 -0.74 6.44
CA TRP A 144 -3.16 -0.05 6.23
C TRP A 144 -3.75 0.45 7.55
N THR A 145 -3.69 -0.36 8.60
CA THR A 145 -4.20 0.01 9.93
C THR A 145 -3.43 1.19 10.50
N VAL A 146 -2.11 1.26 10.31
CA VAL A 146 -1.32 2.45 10.70
C VAL A 146 -1.66 3.68 9.86
N GLU A 147 -1.78 3.54 8.54
CA GLU A 147 -2.19 4.65 7.65
C GLU A 147 -3.53 5.24 8.09
N ARG A 148 -4.52 4.36 8.34
CA ARG A 148 -5.86 4.78 8.79
C ARG A 148 -5.87 5.37 10.19
N LEU A 149 -5.09 4.80 11.11
CA LEU A 149 -4.91 5.34 12.46
C LEU A 149 -4.35 6.77 12.41
N VAL A 150 -3.32 7.00 11.60
CA VAL A 150 -2.73 8.34 11.41
C VAL A 150 -3.74 9.30 10.80
N GLU A 151 -4.43 8.91 9.73
CA GLU A 151 -5.47 9.71 9.08
C GLU A 151 -6.53 10.18 10.09
N ARG A 152 -7.02 9.26 10.91
CA ARG A 152 -8.05 9.54 11.92
C ARG A 152 -7.57 10.40 13.07
N LEU A 153 -6.33 10.26 13.50
CA LEU A 153 -5.76 11.15 14.53
C LEU A 153 -5.57 12.56 13.99
N CYS A 154 -5.16 12.70 12.73
CA CYS A 154 -4.84 13.97 12.11
C CYS A 154 -6.07 14.75 11.57
N VAL A 155 -7.18 14.07 11.29
CA VAL A 155 -8.36 14.74 10.71
C VAL A 155 -8.88 15.86 11.63
N ASN A 156 -9.10 17.05 11.06
CA ASN A 156 -9.53 18.26 11.74
C ASN A 156 -8.58 18.78 12.85
N GLU A 157 -7.31 18.35 12.85
CA GLU A 157 -6.29 18.87 13.78
C GLU A 157 -5.38 19.91 13.12
N PRO A 158 -4.82 20.87 13.88
CA PRO A 158 -3.82 21.81 13.38
C PRO A 158 -2.48 21.14 13.05
N SER A 159 -1.68 21.80 12.21
CA SER A 159 -0.34 21.35 11.78
C SER A 159 0.61 21.03 12.94
N GLU A 160 0.49 21.76 14.05
CA GLU A 160 1.25 21.56 15.29
C GLU A 160 1.04 20.17 15.91
N ILE A 161 -0.11 19.54 15.64
CA ILE A 161 -0.45 18.18 16.10
C ILE A 161 -0.19 17.17 14.97
N VAL A 162 -0.58 17.50 13.74
CA VAL A 162 -0.46 16.60 12.59
C VAL A 162 1.01 16.29 12.28
N GLY A 163 1.87 17.31 12.24
CA GLY A 163 3.28 17.17 11.88
C GLY A 163 4.02 16.13 12.73
N PRO A 164 4.01 16.24 14.07
CA PRO A 164 4.63 15.26 14.95
C PRO A 164 4.12 13.82 14.77
N ILE A 165 2.81 13.63 14.60
CA ILE A 165 2.21 12.29 14.41
C ILE A 165 2.69 11.64 13.10
N MET A 166 2.72 12.40 12.01
CA MET A 166 3.15 11.94 10.69
C MET A 166 4.65 11.61 10.65
N VAL A 167 5.47 12.46 11.28
CA VAL A 167 6.91 12.23 11.43
C VAL A 167 7.14 10.95 12.22
N GLU A 168 6.45 10.75 13.34
CA GLU A 168 6.60 9.56 14.16
C GLU A 168 6.25 8.29 13.40
N ALA A 169 5.14 8.27 12.67
CA ALA A 169 4.72 7.12 11.86
C ALA A 169 5.79 6.73 10.82
N THR A 170 6.41 7.74 10.18
CA THR A 170 7.44 7.54 9.16
C THR A 170 8.75 7.05 9.78
N VAL A 171 9.19 7.68 10.87
CA VAL A 171 10.43 7.33 11.58
C VAL A 171 10.32 5.92 12.17
N ALA A 172 9.23 5.62 12.87
CA ALA A 172 9.01 4.32 13.48
C ALA A 172 8.94 3.21 12.42
N ALA A 173 8.21 3.40 11.31
CA ALA A 173 8.18 2.42 10.23
C ALA A 173 9.58 2.15 9.66
N THR A 174 10.39 3.20 9.47
CA THR A 174 11.77 3.07 8.97
C THR A 174 12.67 2.32 9.95
N GLU A 175 12.55 2.58 11.26
CA GLU A 175 13.35 1.90 12.29
C GLU A 175 13.08 0.39 12.37
N TYR A 176 11.86 -0.04 12.04
CA TYR A 176 11.47 -1.45 12.01
C TYR A 176 11.65 -2.10 10.63
N ASP A 177 12.31 -1.44 9.67
CA ASP A 177 12.50 -1.91 8.28
C ASP A 177 11.17 -2.21 7.56
N LEU A 178 10.13 -1.43 7.89
CA LEU A 178 8.82 -1.54 7.29
C LEU A 178 8.67 -0.60 6.08
N PRO A 179 7.82 -0.95 5.09
CA PRO A 179 7.48 -0.03 4.02
C PRO A 179 6.91 1.28 4.57
N THR A 180 7.36 2.41 4.04
CA THR A 180 6.85 3.73 4.44
C THR A 180 5.32 3.79 4.25
N PRO A 181 4.55 4.23 5.26
CA PRO A 181 3.11 4.46 5.14
C PRO A 181 2.84 5.58 4.13
N HIS A 182 1.80 5.46 3.31
CA HIS A 182 1.34 6.52 2.42
C HIS A 182 0.50 7.51 3.22
N LEU A 183 1.13 8.59 3.64
CA LEU A 183 0.50 9.64 4.42
C LEU A 183 0.44 10.93 3.59
N ASP A 184 -0.68 11.64 3.64
CA ASP A 184 -0.82 12.94 2.95
C ASP A 184 -0.08 14.03 3.73
N ILE A 185 1.21 14.15 3.45
CA ILE A 185 2.11 15.14 4.05
C ILE A 185 1.83 16.54 3.46
N GLU A 186 1.46 16.64 2.18
CA GLU A 186 1.29 17.92 1.48
C GLU A 186 0.02 18.67 1.91
N GLY A 187 -1.07 17.96 2.19
CA GLY A 187 -2.29 18.55 2.73
C GLY A 187 -2.14 19.09 4.16
N ALA A 188 -1.27 18.48 4.97
CA ALA A 188 -1.05 18.83 6.37
C ALA A 188 -0.32 20.17 6.59
N PHE A 189 0.56 20.56 5.65
CA PHE A 189 1.36 21.80 5.74
C PHE A 189 0.80 22.95 4.89
N ALA A 190 -0.26 22.73 4.11
CA ALA A 190 -0.86 23.77 3.25
C ALA A 190 -1.61 24.88 4.03
N GLY A 191 -1.81 24.72 5.35
CA GLY A 191 -2.51 25.69 6.21
C GLY A 191 -1.66 26.88 6.69
N GLU A 192 -0.33 26.85 6.55
CA GLU A 192 0.55 27.91 7.03
C GLU A 192 0.95 28.85 5.89
N THR A 193 0.02 29.73 5.49
CA THR A 193 0.44 30.94 4.76
C THR A 193 0.93 31.95 5.80
N PRO A 194 2.16 32.50 5.71
CA PRO A 194 2.58 33.55 6.62
C PRO A 194 1.72 34.77 6.36
N THR A 195 0.94 35.21 7.34
CA THR A 195 0.28 36.52 7.32
C THR A 195 1.37 37.57 7.25
N SER A 196 1.69 38.01 6.03
CA SER A 196 2.61 39.11 5.78
C SER A 196 2.11 40.33 6.55
N LEU A 197 2.92 40.76 7.52
CA LEU A 197 2.79 42.03 8.23
C LEU A 197 2.67 43.16 7.21
N ALA A 198 1.46 43.71 7.05
CA ALA A 198 1.27 45.03 6.47
C ALA A 198 1.65 46.05 7.54
N VAL A 199 2.92 46.49 7.51
CA VAL A 199 3.37 47.70 8.21
C VAL A 199 2.77 48.90 7.48
N GLY A 200 2.11 49.78 8.24
CA GLY A 200 1.53 51.04 7.77
C GLY A 200 2.53 52.15 7.53
#